data_AF-A0A1Q6RMR9-F1
#
_entry.id   AF-A0A1Q6RMR9-F1
#
_cell.length_a   1.000
_cell.length_b   1.000
_cell.length_c   1.000
_cell.angle_alpha   90.00
_cell.angle_beta   90.00
_cell.angle_gamma   90.00
#
_symmetry.space_group_name_H-M   'P 1'
#
loop_
_entity.id
_entity.type
_entity.pdbx_description
1 polymer ?
#
loop_
_entity_poly.entity_id
_entity_poly.type
_entity_poly.pdbx_seq_one_letter_code
_entity_poly.pdbx_strand_id
1 'polypeptide(L)'
;MPQYQAEKLLKKSKLSTAYGKLDSAELQRAVLEEYEKLLDENDLSNKTLAGHMKGSILPSVAFYRVLPGRGYTKAETLRLIRTAVLDGAQPMARFFQNLGKLPFFFPLFRVMCPASMKHGFGEEGWVFVWKRNDAYAIEWDCTSCLYVNVFRRHGMPELAPIFCESDDVMYGKIPSARWGRTKTIGRGAELCNFSFYNIKKEGFQNGKNK
;
A
#
# COMPACT_ATOMS: atom_id res chain seq x y z
N MET A 1 21.56 10.83 -8.10
CA MET A 1 21.13 11.79 -7.04
C MET A 1 22.28 11.99 -6.04
N PRO A 2 22.38 13.01 -5.16
CA PRO A 2 23.35 12.96 -4.06
C PRO A 2 22.95 11.94 -2.97
N GLN A 3 23.89 11.12 -2.50
CA GLN A 3 23.66 10.04 -1.50
C GLN A 3 22.89 10.50 -0.24
N TYR A 4 23.18 11.70 0.28
CA TYR A 4 22.47 12.29 1.42
C TYR A 4 20.96 12.45 1.16
N GLN A 5 20.58 12.78 -0.08
CA GLN A 5 19.19 12.94 -0.46
C GLN A 5 18.47 11.58 -0.54
N ALA A 6 19.14 10.54 -1.05
CA ALA A 6 18.62 9.18 -1.07
C ALA A 6 18.39 8.66 0.36
N GLU A 7 19.34 8.87 1.27
CA GLU A 7 19.19 8.40 2.66
C GLU A 7 18.02 9.08 3.37
N LYS A 8 17.84 10.39 3.15
CA LYS A 8 16.69 11.14 3.67
C LYS A 8 15.35 10.60 3.16
N LEU A 9 15.29 10.17 1.90
CA LEU A 9 14.10 9.53 1.32
C LEU A 9 13.87 8.15 1.94
N LEU A 10 14.90 7.33 2.09
CA LEU A 10 14.82 6.00 2.68
C LEU A 10 14.37 6.06 4.15
N LYS A 11 14.90 7.01 4.93
CA LYS A 11 14.48 7.29 6.32
C LYS A 11 13.05 7.82 6.45
N LYS A 12 12.43 8.27 5.36
CA LYS A 12 11.01 8.68 5.30
C LYS A 12 10.11 7.62 4.66
N SER A 13 10.68 6.53 4.17
CA SER A 13 9.96 5.45 3.51
C SER A 13 9.19 4.57 4.49
N LYS A 14 8.37 3.67 3.95
CA LYS A 14 7.73 2.57 4.69
C LYS A 14 8.75 1.60 5.32
N LEU A 15 10.00 1.63 4.87
CA LEU A 15 11.07 0.75 5.34
C LEU A 15 11.99 1.47 6.34
N SER A 16 11.68 2.70 6.75
CA SER A 16 12.52 3.50 7.65
C SER A 16 12.84 2.79 8.97
N THR A 17 11.85 2.19 9.62
CA THR A 17 12.03 1.43 10.86
C THR A 17 12.89 0.18 10.65
N ALA A 18 12.69 -0.53 9.54
CA ALA A 18 13.51 -1.68 9.17
C ALA A 18 14.97 -1.26 8.92
N TYR A 19 15.18 -0.17 8.20
CA TYR A 19 16.50 0.39 7.89
C TYR A 19 17.27 0.78 9.14
N GLY A 20 16.61 1.47 10.08
CA GLY A 20 17.21 1.85 11.36
C GLY A 20 17.53 0.68 12.29
N LYS A 21 16.97 -0.52 12.03
CA LYS A 21 17.18 -1.74 12.83
C LYS A 21 18.18 -2.72 12.22
N LEU A 22 18.74 -2.42 11.04
CA LEU A 22 19.80 -3.23 10.45
C LEU A 22 21.01 -3.29 11.38
N ASP A 23 21.62 -4.47 11.49
CA ASP A 23 22.61 -4.84 12.49
C ASP A 23 24.00 -4.22 12.30
N SER A 24 24.28 -3.65 11.12
CA SER A 24 25.58 -3.10 10.78
C SER A 24 25.49 -1.90 9.83
N ALA A 25 26.43 -0.96 10.02
CA ALA A 25 26.58 0.19 9.13
C ALA A 25 26.93 -0.20 7.69
N GLU A 26 27.61 -1.34 7.52
CA GLU A 26 27.90 -1.90 6.20
C GLU A 26 26.63 -2.34 5.47
N LEU A 27 25.73 -3.06 6.16
CA LEU A 27 24.46 -3.49 5.59
C LEU A 27 23.54 -2.29 5.27
N GLN A 28 23.49 -1.30 6.16
CA GLN A 28 22.77 -0.05 5.88
C GLN A 28 23.31 0.64 4.62
N ARG A 29 24.64 0.74 4.48
CA ARG A 29 25.27 1.34 3.30
C ARG A 29 24.93 0.57 2.02
N ALA A 30 25.01 -0.76 2.05
CA ALA A 30 24.69 -1.58 0.88
C ALA A 30 23.22 -1.42 0.43
N VAL A 31 22.29 -1.36 1.38
CA VAL A 31 20.87 -1.09 1.09
C VAL A 31 20.68 0.33 0.51
N LEU A 32 21.38 1.31 1.07
CA LEU A 32 21.32 2.70 0.59
C LEU A 32 21.87 2.83 -0.84
N GLU A 33 23.00 2.18 -1.15
CA GLU A 33 23.61 2.17 -2.48
C GLU A 33 22.70 1.52 -3.52
N GLU A 34 22.09 0.37 -3.20
CA GLU A 34 21.12 -0.27 -4.10
C GLU A 34 19.86 0.59 -4.28
N TYR A 35 19.38 1.24 -3.22
CA TYR A 35 18.26 2.17 -3.30
C TYR A 35 18.58 3.39 -4.17
N GLU A 36 19.78 3.96 -4.06
CA GLU A 36 20.23 5.09 -4.88
C GLU A 36 20.31 4.71 -6.35
N LYS A 37 20.87 3.54 -6.68
CA LYS A 37 20.88 3.00 -8.03
C LYS A 37 19.46 2.87 -8.59
N LEU A 38 18.55 2.29 -7.80
CA LEU A 38 17.14 2.14 -8.19
C LEU A 38 16.44 3.49 -8.44
N LEU A 39 16.81 4.55 -7.71
CA LEU A 39 16.28 5.89 -7.94
C LEU A 39 16.74 6.47 -9.27
N ASP A 40 17.98 6.22 -9.67
CA ASP A 40 18.55 6.72 -10.92
C ASP A 40 18.12 5.88 -12.15
N GLU A 41 17.82 4.58 -11.98
CA GLU A 41 17.36 3.68 -13.05
C GLU A 41 15.88 3.82 -13.45
N ASN A 42 15.06 4.46 -12.62
CA ASN A 42 13.62 4.55 -12.83
C ASN A 42 13.21 5.97 -13.24
N ASP A 43 12.27 6.08 -14.18
CA ASP A 43 11.60 7.35 -14.45
C ASP A 43 10.72 7.76 -13.26
N LEU A 44 11.01 8.93 -12.71
CA LEU A 44 10.36 9.51 -11.53
C LEU A 44 9.83 10.91 -11.83
N SER A 45 9.60 11.23 -13.11
CA SER A 45 9.08 12.51 -13.60
C SER A 45 7.63 12.75 -13.15
N ASN A 46 6.79 11.70 -13.17
CA ASN A 46 5.44 11.74 -12.63
C ASN A 46 5.48 11.79 -11.10
N LYS A 47 5.19 12.95 -10.52
CA LYS A 47 5.31 13.20 -9.06
C LYS A 47 4.49 12.25 -8.20
N THR A 48 3.28 11.89 -8.63
CA THR A 48 2.38 11.00 -7.88
C THR A 48 2.95 9.59 -7.83
N LEU A 49 3.32 9.03 -8.99
CA LEU A 49 3.95 7.71 -9.08
C LEU A 49 5.30 7.69 -8.34
N ALA A 50 6.10 8.74 -8.51
CA ALA A 50 7.39 8.87 -7.86
C ALA A 50 7.28 8.83 -6.33
N GLY A 51 6.20 9.34 -5.73
CA GLY A 51 5.94 9.22 -4.30
C GLY A 51 5.85 7.76 -3.84
N HIS A 52 5.08 6.93 -4.55
CA HIS A 52 4.95 5.50 -4.27
C HIS A 52 6.24 4.73 -4.54
N MET A 53 6.91 5.05 -5.65
CA MET A 53 8.19 4.45 -6.04
C MET A 53 9.25 4.69 -4.97
N LYS A 54 9.50 5.96 -4.61
CA LYS A 54 10.52 6.38 -3.64
C LYS A 54 10.18 5.91 -2.23
N GLY A 55 8.92 6.00 -1.83
CA GLY A 55 8.51 5.81 -0.43
C GLY A 55 8.16 4.37 -0.05
N SER A 56 7.93 3.48 -1.01
CA SER A 56 7.45 2.11 -0.74
C SER A 56 8.10 1.05 -1.62
N ILE A 57 8.04 1.22 -2.94
CA ILE A 57 8.40 0.16 -3.90
C ILE A 57 9.91 -0.03 -3.96
N LEU A 58 10.66 0.99 -4.34
CA LEU A 58 12.11 0.90 -4.53
C LEU A 58 12.87 0.58 -3.23
N PRO A 59 12.51 1.12 -2.05
CA PRO A 59 13.09 0.66 -0.79
C PRO A 59 12.89 -0.84 -0.55
N SER A 60 11.70 -1.37 -0.86
CA SER A 60 11.44 -2.81 -0.69
C SER A 60 12.29 -3.65 -1.64
N VAL A 61 12.44 -3.21 -2.90
CA VAL A 61 13.31 -3.87 -3.89
C VAL A 61 14.77 -3.85 -3.42
N ALA A 62 15.26 -2.72 -2.88
CA ALA A 62 16.62 -2.61 -2.36
C ALA A 62 16.89 -3.61 -1.24
N PHE A 63 15.99 -3.67 -0.24
CA PHE A 63 16.08 -4.66 0.84
C PHE A 63 16.06 -6.09 0.29
N TYR A 64 15.17 -6.35 -0.66
CA TYR A 64 14.99 -7.67 -1.22
C TYR A 64 16.21 -8.17 -2.01
N ARG A 65 16.93 -7.27 -2.69
CA ARG A 65 18.15 -7.59 -3.43
C ARG A 65 19.37 -7.78 -2.53
N VAL A 66 19.51 -6.92 -1.52
CA VAL A 66 20.76 -6.85 -0.74
C VAL A 66 20.80 -7.92 0.35
N LEU A 67 19.73 -8.08 1.12
CA LEU A 67 19.76 -8.90 2.35
C LEU A 67 20.15 -10.37 2.08
N PRO A 68 19.67 -11.04 1.02
CA PRO A 68 20.08 -12.42 0.73
C PRO A 68 21.59 -12.62 0.53
N GLY A 69 22.26 -11.68 -0.12
CA GLY A 69 23.72 -11.70 -0.30
C GLY A 69 24.51 -11.40 0.98
N ARG A 70 23.81 -11.07 2.08
CA ARG A 70 24.37 -10.68 3.37
C ARG A 70 23.96 -11.62 4.51
N GLY A 71 23.56 -12.84 4.17
CA GLY A 71 23.28 -13.92 5.14
C GLY A 71 21.83 -14.04 5.60
N TYR A 72 20.91 -13.18 5.12
CA TYR A 72 19.48 -13.34 5.38
C TYR A 72 18.86 -14.35 4.42
N THR A 73 17.95 -15.17 4.89
CA THR A 73 17.10 -15.97 4.00
C THR A 73 16.06 -15.09 3.32
N LYS A 74 15.61 -15.49 2.13
CA LYS A 74 14.47 -14.85 1.44
C LYS A 74 13.24 -14.69 2.34
N ALA A 75 12.96 -15.69 3.18
CA ALA A 75 11.84 -15.66 4.12
C ALA A 75 12.03 -14.60 5.22
N GLU A 76 13.24 -14.44 5.76
CA GLU A 76 13.56 -13.39 6.73
C GLU A 76 13.43 -12.00 6.12
N THR A 77 13.94 -11.82 4.90
CA THR A 77 13.82 -10.55 4.17
C THR A 77 12.36 -10.16 3.95
N LEU A 78 11.52 -11.10 3.51
CA LEU A 78 10.08 -10.87 3.35
C LEU A 78 9.40 -10.53 4.67
N ARG A 79 9.73 -11.23 5.76
CA ARG A 79 9.18 -10.93 7.09
C ARG A 79 9.56 -9.54 7.56
N LEU A 80 10.81 -9.13 7.37
CA LEU A 80 11.31 -7.81 7.78
C LEU A 80 10.60 -6.69 7.00
N ILE A 81 10.49 -6.83 5.68
CA ILE A 81 9.74 -5.89 4.82
C ILE A 81 8.27 -5.84 5.26
N ARG A 82 7.64 -7.01 5.44
CA ARG A 82 6.23 -7.11 5.86
C ARG A 82 5.99 -6.42 7.18
N THR A 83 6.78 -6.71 8.21
CA THR A 83 6.63 -6.07 9.53
C THR A 83 6.71 -4.56 9.41
N ALA A 84 7.72 -4.02 8.71
CA ALA A 84 7.85 -2.57 8.54
C ALA A 84 6.66 -1.93 7.80
N VAL A 85 6.18 -2.56 6.72
CA VAL A 85 5.03 -2.06 5.95
C VAL A 85 3.75 -2.09 6.79
N LEU A 86 3.48 -3.18 7.51
CA LEU A 86 2.27 -3.31 8.32
C LEU A 86 2.30 -2.40 9.56
N ASP A 87 3.45 -2.27 10.23
CA ASP A 87 3.64 -1.31 11.33
C ASP A 87 3.40 0.13 10.84
N GLY A 88 3.93 0.46 9.65
CA GLY A 88 3.72 1.74 8.99
C GLY A 88 2.28 2.00 8.53
N ALA A 89 1.39 0.99 8.55
CA ALA A 89 -0.04 1.15 8.28
C ALA A 89 -0.85 1.42 9.55
N GLN A 90 -0.34 1.05 10.74
CA GLN A 90 -1.05 1.18 12.02
C GLN A 90 -1.49 2.62 12.37
N PRO A 91 -0.72 3.68 12.10
CA PRO A 91 -1.18 5.04 12.36
C PRO A 91 -2.46 5.40 11.59
N MET A 92 -2.52 5.04 10.30
CA MET A 92 -3.71 5.25 9.48
C MET A 92 -4.86 4.34 9.90
N ALA A 93 -4.59 3.10 10.32
CA ALA A 93 -5.59 2.21 10.88
C ALA A 93 -6.27 2.85 12.11
N ARG A 94 -5.49 3.39 13.05
CA ARG A 94 -6.02 4.10 14.22
C ARG A 94 -6.82 5.35 13.84
N PHE A 95 -6.34 6.10 12.84
CA PHE A 95 -7.07 7.25 12.32
C PHE A 95 -8.46 6.86 11.80
N PHE A 96 -8.55 5.86 10.92
CA PHE A 96 -9.84 5.41 10.39
C PHE A 96 -10.73 4.74 11.44
N GLN A 97 -10.16 4.01 12.41
CA GLN A 97 -10.91 3.44 13.53
C GLN A 97 -11.56 4.52 14.40
N ASN A 98 -10.88 5.65 14.62
CA ASN A 98 -11.44 6.77 15.39
C ASN A 98 -12.44 7.58 14.58
N LEU A 99 -12.10 7.93 13.34
CA LEU A 99 -12.99 8.68 12.45
C LEU A 99 -14.28 7.89 12.15
N GLY A 100 -14.17 6.57 12.03
CA GLY A 100 -15.27 5.64 11.81
C GLY A 100 -16.30 5.57 12.94
N LYS A 101 -16.05 6.16 14.11
CA LYS A 101 -17.02 6.26 15.21
C LYS A 101 -18.05 7.37 14.98
N LEU A 102 -17.78 8.32 14.09
CA LEU A 102 -18.68 9.45 13.83
C LEU A 102 -19.98 8.98 13.17
N PRO A 103 -21.14 9.54 13.58
CA PRO A 103 -22.43 9.09 13.06
C PRO A 103 -22.62 9.36 11.55
N PHE A 104 -21.92 10.36 11.01
CA PHE A 104 -21.91 10.74 9.59
C PHE A 104 -20.63 10.28 8.85
N PHE A 105 -19.85 9.36 9.43
CA PHE A 105 -18.61 8.87 8.80
C PHE A 105 -18.83 8.39 7.37
N PHE A 106 -19.83 7.53 7.12
CA PHE A 106 -20.00 6.95 5.79
C PHE A 106 -20.35 8.01 4.71
N PRO A 107 -21.29 8.95 4.93
CA PRO A 107 -21.46 10.11 4.06
C PRO A 107 -20.18 10.91 3.79
N LEU A 108 -19.38 11.17 4.83
CA LEU A 108 -18.08 11.84 4.68
C LEU A 108 -17.11 10.99 3.84
N PHE A 109 -17.04 9.69 4.11
CA PHE A 109 -16.14 8.76 3.46
C PHE A 109 -16.44 8.59 1.97
N ARG A 110 -17.71 8.66 1.57
CA ARG A 110 -18.15 8.70 0.16
C ARG A 110 -17.58 9.87 -0.64
N VAL A 111 -17.24 10.97 0.03
CA VAL A 111 -16.60 12.15 -0.59
C VAL A 111 -15.09 12.06 -0.48
N MET A 112 -14.57 11.71 0.70
CA MET A 112 -13.12 11.62 0.92
C MET A 112 -12.45 10.52 0.09
N CYS A 113 -13.10 9.37 -0.09
CA CYS A 113 -12.50 8.23 -0.79
C CYS A 113 -12.20 8.55 -2.27
N PRO A 114 -13.16 8.98 -3.10
CA PRO A 114 -12.86 9.38 -4.48
C PRO A 114 -11.84 10.51 -4.58
N ALA A 115 -11.91 11.50 -3.68
CA ALA A 115 -10.95 12.60 -3.65
C ALA A 115 -9.52 12.08 -3.36
N SER A 116 -9.36 11.24 -2.34
CA SER A 116 -8.08 10.61 -2.02
C SER A 116 -7.56 9.75 -3.17
N MET A 117 -8.44 9.01 -3.84
CA MET A 117 -8.06 8.18 -4.99
C MET A 117 -7.54 9.04 -6.15
N LYS A 118 -8.24 10.13 -6.48
CA LYS A 118 -7.86 11.06 -7.55
C LYS A 118 -6.52 11.76 -7.31
N HIS A 119 -6.19 12.08 -6.06
CA HIS A 119 -4.97 12.84 -5.73
C HIS A 119 -3.79 11.93 -5.38
N GLY A 120 -4.05 10.74 -4.87
CA GLY A 120 -3.04 9.78 -4.45
C GLY A 120 -2.54 8.86 -5.56
N PHE A 121 -3.33 8.66 -6.62
CA PHE A 121 -3.03 7.66 -7.65
C PHE A 121 -3.20 8.25 -9.05
N GLY A 122 -2.20 8.06 -9.91
CA GLY A 122 -2.22 8.52 -11.30
C GLY A 122 -2.61 7.40 -12.27
N GLU A 123 -3.26 7.77 -13.39
CA GLU A 123 -3.77 6.83 -14.40
C GLU A 123 -2.65 5.99 -15.07
N GLU A 124 -1.42 6.51 -15.12
CA GLU A 124 -0.24 5.76 -15.58
C GLU A 124 0.12 4.57 -14.67
N GLY A 125 -0.21 4.68 -13.38
CA GLY A 125 0.11 3.66 -12.38
C GLY A 125 -1.07 2.74 -12.06
N TRP A 126 -2.30 3.24 -12.17
CA TRP A 126 -3.49 2.50 -11.80
C TRP A 126 -4.65 2.74 -12.76
N VAL A 127 -5.39 1.68 -13.04
CA VAL A 127 -6.66 1.76 -13.77
C VAL A 127 -7.79 1.40 -12.83
N PHE A 128 -8.59 2.38 -12.45
CA PHE A 128 -9.74 2.20 -11.56
C PHE A 128 -11.06 2.30 -12.31
N VAL A 129 -11.98 1.40 -12.00
CA VAL A 129 -13.34 1.37 -12.57
C VAL A 129 -14.34 1.50 -11.42
N TRP A 130 -14.95 2.67 -11.28
CA TRP A 130 -15.96 2.92 -10.25
C TRP A 130 -17.26 2.19 -10.56
N LYS A 131 -17.79 1.46 -9.58
CA LYS A 131 -19.02 0.68 -9.72
C LYS A 131 -20.18 1.29 -8.94
N ARG A 132 -19.89 1.76 -7.72
CA ARG A 132 -20.91 2.26 -6.81
C ARG A 132 -20.35 3.31 -5.86
N ASN A 133 -21.14 4.35 -5.60
CA ASN A 133 -20.91 5.28 -4.51
C ASN A 133 -22.24 5.87 -4.03
N ASP A 134 -22.92 5.12 -3.18
CA ASP A 134 -24.23 5.49 -2.62
C ASP A 134 -24.27 5.34 -1.10
N ALA A 135 -25.45 5.51 -0.49
CA ALA A 135 -25.60 5.41 0.95
C ALA A 135 -25.32 4.02 1.53
N TYR A 136 -25.26 2.97 0.71
CA TYR A 136 -25.08 1.57 1.12
C TYR A 136 -23.64 1.09 0.92
N ALA A 137 -22.99 1.49 -0.16
CA ALA A 137 -21.64 1.03 -0.45
C ALA A 137 -20.82 1.99 -1.33
N ILE A 138 -19.50 1.86 -1.20
CA ILE A 138 -18.50 2.44 -2.10
C ILE A 138 -17.74 1.26 -2.72
N GLU A 139 -17.76 1.13 -4.04
CA GLU A 139 -17.20 -0.02 -4.74
C GLU A 139 -16.49 0.42 -6.03
N TRP A 140 -15.31 -0.13 -6.26
CA TRP A 140 -14.56 0.04 -7.49
C TRP A 140 -13.63 -1.14 -7.72
N ASP A 141 -13.28 -1.37 -8.98
CA ASP A 141 -12.26 -2.33 -9.35
C ASP A 141 -10.95 -1.62 -9.69
N CYS A 142 -9.83 -2.30 -9.48
CA CYS A 142 -8.52 -1.91 -9.99
C CYS A 142 -8.03 -3.03 -10.90
N THR A 143 -7.85 -2.74 -12.18
CA THR A 143 -7.47 -3.72 -13.21
C THR A 143 -5.99 -3.65 -13.58
N SER A 144 -5.29 -2.58 -13.18
CA SER A 144 -3.83 -2.44 -13.28
C SER A 144 -3.30 -1.70 -12.06
N CYS A 145 -2.17 -2.15 -11.50
CA CYS A 145 -1.62 -1.63 -10.26
C CYS A 145 -0.09 -1.47 -10.33
N LEU A 146 0.40 -0.25 -10.06
CA LEU A 146 1.81 0.12 -10.12
C LEU A 146 2.69 -0.84 -9.31
N TYR A 147 2.29 -1.14 -8.07
CA TYR A 147 3.07 -2.02 -7.18
C TYR A 147 3.29 -3.39 -7.80
N VAL A 148 2.23 -4.01 -8.31
CA VAL A 148 2.31 -5.32 -8.95
C VAL A 148 3.18 -5.25 -10.21
N ASN A 149 2.96 -4.25 -11.05
CA ASN A 149 3.68 -4.10 -12.32
C ASN A 149 5.18 -3.91 -12.09
N VAL A 150 5.56 -3.05 -11.15
CA VAL A 150 6.97 -2.77 -10.85
C VAL A 150 7.63 -3.96 -10.16
N PHE A 151 6.99 -4.59 -9.17
CA PHE A 151 7.56 -5.78 -8.53
C PHE A 151 7.75 -6.94 -9.52
N ARG A 152 6.81 -7.15 -10.44
CA ARG A 152 6.98 -8.14 -11.53
C ARG A 152 8.14 -7.79 -12.45
N ARG A 153 8.29 -6.51 -12.84
CA ARG A 153 9.42 -6.03 -13.66
C ARG A 153 10.77 -6.32 -13.00
N HIS A 154 10.85 -6.20 -11.67
CA HIS A 154 12.05 -6.54 -10.91
C HIS A 154 12.20 -8.04 -10.59
N GLY A 155 11.27 -8.89 -11.01
CA GLY A 155 11.30 -10.34 -10.74
C GLY A 155 10.94 -10.71 -9.29
N MET A 156 10.19 -9.87 -8.58
CA MET A 156 9.88 -10.00 -7.15
C MET A 156 8.36 -9.92 -6.85
N PRO A 157 7.49 -10.65 -7.57
CA PRO A 157 6.03 -10.57 -7.39
C PRO A 157 5.56 -10.85 -5.95
N GLU A 158 6.33 -11.61 -5.16
CA GLU A 158 6.08 -11.94 -3.75
C GLU A 158 6.07 -10.72 -2.81
N LEU A 159 6.59 -9.56 -3.25
CA LEU A 159 6.48 -8.32 -2.50
C LEU A 159 5.06 -7.71 -2.57
N ALA A 160 4.32 -7.95 -3.66
CA ALA A 160 3.02 -7.33 -3.87
C ALA A 160 1.97 -7.70 -2.79
N PRO A 161 1.81 -8.98 -2.37
CA PRO A 161 0.87 -9.36 -1.31
C PRO A 161 1.04 -8.58 0.00
N ILE A 162 2.28 -8.21 0.37
CA ILE A 162 2.58 -7.47 1.59
C ILE A 162 1.89 -6.10 1.59
N PHE A 163 1.96 -5.39 0.46
CA PHE A 163 1.32 -4.08 0.32
C PHE A 163 -0.19 -4.20 0.24
N CYS A 164 -0.71 -5.25 -0.41
CA CYS A 164 -2.14 -5.53 -0.37
C CYS A 164 -2.63 -5.75 1.07
N GLU A 165 -1.90 -6.52 1.87
CA GLU A 165 -2.24 -6.75 3.28
C GLU A 165 -2.25 -5.47 4.12
N SER A 166 -1.43 -4.48 3.78
CA SER A 166 -1.42 -3.19 4.49
C SER A 166 -2.77 -2.46 4.42
N ASP A 167 -3.53 -2.64 3.32
CA ASP A 167 -4.89 -2.11 3.22
C ASP A 167 -5.86 -2.84 4.16
N ASP A 168 -5.70 -4.16 4.34
CA ASP A 168 -6.51 -4.95 5.26
C ASP A 168 -6.28 -4.50 6.71
N VAL A 169 -5.03 -4.18 7.06
CA VAL A 169 -4.69 -3.56 8.36
C VAL A 169 -5.31 -2.18 8.50
N MET A 170 -5.23 -1.34 7.46
CA MET A 170 -5.70 0.04 7.50
C MET A 170 -7.22 0.13 7.62
N TYR A 171 -7.94 -0.70 6.89
CA TYR A 171 -9.39 -0.57 6.69
C TYR A 171 -10.23 -1.63 7.41
N GLY A 172 -9.64 -2.74 7.85
CA GLY A 172 -10.37 -3.92 8.34
C GLY A 172 -11.16 -3.72 9.64
N LYS A 173 -10.99 -2.61 10.36
CA LYS A 173 -11.59 -2.38 11.69
C LYS A 173 -12.36 -1.06 11.81
N ILE A 174 -12.87 -0.51 10.71
CA ILE A 174 -13.64 0.75 10.74
C ILE A 174 -15.04 0.49 11.34
N PRO A 175 -15.43 1.12 12.46
CA PRO A 175 -16.67 0.77 13.16
C PRO A 175 -17.98 0.93 12.36
N SER A 176 -18.03 1.86 11.40
CA SER A 176 -19.24 2.15 10.61
C SER A 176 -19.13 1.79 9.14
N ALA A 177 -18.03 1.16 8.72
CA ALA A 177 -17.84 0.70 7.35
C ALA A 177 -17.15 -0.67 7.35
N ARG A 178 -17.78 -1.66 6.73
CA ARG A 178 -17.18 -2.99 6.56
C ARG A 178 -16.30 -2.98 5.32
N TRP A 179 -15.00 -3.14 5.51
CA TRP A 179 -14.03 -3.36 4.44
C TRP A 179 -14.24 -4.73 3.77
N GLY A 180 -14.18 -4.76 2.44
CA GLY A 180 -14.26 -5.99 1.67
C GLY A 180 -13.38 -5.95 0.44
N ARG A 181 -12.60 -7.02 0.25
CA ARG A 181 -11.82 -7.28 -0.96
C ARG A 181 -11.54 -8.78 -1.08
N THR A 182 -12.17 -9.44 -2.04
CA THR A 182 -12.08 -10.90 -2.22
C THR A 182 -11.15 -11.30 -3.36
N LYS A 183 -10.97 -10.41 -4.34
CA LYS A 183 -10.03 -10.52 -5.46
C LYS A 183 -8.91 -9.51 -5.25
N THR A 184 -7.67 -9.90 -5.50
CA THR A 184 -6.50 -9.04 -5.33
C THR A 184 -5.42 -9.43 -6.33
N ILE A 185 -5.03 -8.50 -7.21
CA ILE A 185 -3.99 -8.74 -8.24
C ILE A 185 -2.69 -9.22 -7.61
N GLY A 186 -2.26 -8.58 -6.51
CA GLY A 186 -1.04 -8.99 -5.80
C GLY A 186 -1.08 -10.41 -5.26
N ARG A 187 -2.27 -11.02 -5.10
CA ARG A 187 -2.47 -12.42 -4.66
C ARG A 187 -2.86 -13.36 -5.81
N GLY A 188 -2.73 -12.91 -7.06
CA GLY A 188 -2.94 -13.74 -8.25
C GLY A 188 -4.32 -13.63 -8.91
N ALA A 189 -5.22 -12.77 -8.42
CA ALA A 189 -6.49 -12.52 -9.12
C ALA A 189 -6.30 -11.61 -10.35
N GLU A 190 -7.33 -11.54 -11.19
CA GLU A 190 -7.38 -10.72 -12.39
C GLU A 190 -7.57 -9.21 -12.10
N LEU A 191 -8.18 -8.88 -10.96
CA LEU A 191 -8.41 -7.51 -10.51
C LEU A 191 -8.43 -7.42 -8.98
N CYS A 192 -8.35 -6.21 -8.43
CA CYS A 192 -8.71 -5.95 -7.03
C CYS A 192 -10.12 -5.39 -6.97
N ASN A 193 -11.04 -6.04 -6.23
CA ASN A 193 -12.42 -5.55 -6.05
C ASN A 193 -12.58 -4.85 -4.69
N PHE A 194 -12.37 -3.55 -4.68
CA PHE A 194 -12.47 -2.77 -3.45
C PHE A 194 -13.93 -2.50 -3.10
N SER A 195 -14.29 -2.72 -1.84
CA SER A 195 -15.63 -2.43 -1.33
C SER A 195 -15.59 -1.94 0.11
N PHE A 196 -16.46 -0.97 0.40
CA PHE A 196 -16.81 -0.54 1.74
C PHE A 196 -18.33 -0.51 1.88
N TYR A 197 -18.86 -1.28 2.81
CA TYR A 197 -20.31 -1.37 3.06
C TYR A 197 -20.69 -0.58 4.30
N ASN A 198 -21.77 0.19 4.20
CA ASN A 198 -22.30 0.97 5.31
C ASN A 198 -23.06 0.04 6.28
N ILE A 199 -22.45 -0.22 7.44
CA ILE A 199 -23.00 -1.14 8.46
C ILE A 199 -24.39 -0.69 8.92
N LYS A 200 -24.67 0.63 8.97
CA LYS A 200 -25.99 1.15 9.34
C LYS A 200 -27.09 0.84 8.32
N LYS A 201 -26.72 0.44 7.11
CA LYS A 201 -27.64 0.17 6.00
C LYS A 201 -27.73 -1.30 5.60
N GLU A 202 -26.84 -2.16 6.11
CA GLU A 202 -26.89 -3.61 5.85
C GLU A 202 -28.19 -4.27 6.32
N GLY A 203 -28.73 -3.85 7.47
CA GLY A 203 -30.03 -4.33 7.97
C GLY A 203 -31.25 -3.93 7.12
N PHE A 204 -31.11 -2.96 6.21
CA PHE A 204 -32.21 -2.49 5.35
C PHE A 204 -32.28 -3.22 3.99
N GLN A 205 -31.25 -3.99 3.60
CA GLN A 205 -31.29 -4.79 2.37
C GLN A 205 -32.11 -6.08 2.54
N ASN A 206 -32.11 -6.68 3.74
CA ASN A 206 -32.89 -7.89 4.03
C ASN A 206 -34.40 -7.67 4.22
N GLY A 207 -34.86 -6.41 4.21
CA GLY A 207 -36.28 -6.05 4.38
C GLY A 207 -37.03 -5.77 3.08
N LYS A 208 -36.38 -5.86 1.90
CA LYS A 208 -37.01 -5.66 0.59
C LYS A 208 -37.30 -6.95 -0.18
N ASN A 209 -36.98 -8.11 0.40
CA ASN A 209 -37.32 -9.44 -0.14
C ASN A 209 -38.35 -10.17 0.75
N LYS A 210 -39.29 -9.45 1.35
CA LYS A 210 -40.48 -10.02 1.98
C LYS A 210 -41.72 -9.32 1.47
#